data_AF-A0A2V2W3X2-F1
#
_entry.id   AF-A0A2V2W3X2-F1
#
_cell.length_a   1.000
_cell.length_b   1.000
_cell.length_c   1.000
_cell.angle_alpha   90.00
_cell.angle_beta   90.00
_cell.angle_gamma   90.00
#
_symmetry.space_group_name_H-M   'P 1'
#
loop_
_entity.id
_entity.type
_entity.pdbx_description
1 polymer ?
#
loop_
_entity_poly.entity_id
_entity_poly.type
_entity_poly.pdbx_seq_one_letter_code
_entity_poly.pdbx_strand_id
1 'polypeptide(L)'
;MMRRCFCYAARCKWGQRTWSPTASSGGAAPTNGVSAREALQIVYRPMPLPQTVEYEEDFGHNLMIHREFVSKRHRDQLSFELGALAYSEVELRRGRQHLAGVMNRERRGVAIGAAGAPSDQLHMQTDVDPDTREVLTARYLFDEKRMQFCDRFQNFLQIRLEGHAAQSSDGVKGGEDKHYLFSLMEACAVIYGCETHAAREVYFRMFLSLDLDSLEAEQEALRHRIAEGKLVRQALEQSEEKGGRAMPFCRYQEGILQLPLTMTPPSLLPFRSFHFLRIHRGWTKANPPRTIRTHPL
;
A
#
# COMPACT_ATOMS: atom_id res chain seq x y z
N MET A 1 48.16 -30.68 4.62
CA MET A 1 47.55 -31.91 5.17
C MET A 1 46.05 -31.71 5.32
N MET A 2 45.23 -32.18 4.37
CA MET A 2 43.77 -32.24 4.55
C MET A 2 43.45 -33.40 5.49
N ARG A 3 43.10 -33.10 6.74
CA ARG A 3 42.56 -34.11 7.66
C ARG A 3 41.24 -34.61 7.07
N ARG A 4 41.20 -35.89 6.69
CA ARG A 4 39.96 -36.61 6.39
C ARG A 4 39.14 -36.67 7.68
N CYS A 5 38.20 -35.75 7.85
CA CYS A 5 37.21 -35.85 8.91
C CYS A 5 36.25 -36.99 8.56
N PHE A 6 36.35 -38.10 9.28
CA PHE A 6 35.32 -39.13 9.24
C PHE A 6 34.03 -38.51 9.80
N CYS A 7 33.03 -38.34 8.95
CA CYS A 7 31.68 -37.93 9.36
C CYS A 7 31.04 -39.08 10.14
N TYR A 8 31.42 -39.26 11.41
CA TYR A 8 30.66 -40.08 12.33
C TYR A 8 29.33 -39.37 12.59
N ALA A 9 28.23 -40.00 12.21
CA ALA A 9 26.90 -39.52 12.55
C ALA A 9 26.74 -39.55 14.08
N ALA A 10 26.90 -38.41 14.73
CA ALA A 10 26.55 -38.25 16.13
C ALA A 10 25.03 -38.34 16.26
N ARG A 11 24.54 -39.26 17.10
CA ARG A 11 23.11 -39.33 17.47
C ARG A 11 22.91 -38.72 18.85
N CYS A 12 21.88 -37.90 18.99
CA CYS A 12 21.48 -37.38 20.30
C CYS A 12 20.77 -38.48 21.09
N LYS A 13 21.13 -38.67 22.37
CA LYS A 13 20.39 -39.54 23.30
C LYS A 13 19.48 -38.67 24.17
N TRP A 14 18.21 -39.04 24.27
CA TRP A 14 17.24 -38.31 25.08
C TRP A 14 17.73 -38.14 26.53
N GLY A 15 17.64 -36.91 27.04
CA GLY A 15 18.07 -36.55 28.39
C GLY A 15 19.58 -36.44 28.61
N GLN A 16 20.42 -36.71 27.60
CA GLN A 16 21.88 -36.60 27.71
C GLN A 16 22.42 -35.55 26.74
N ARG A 17 23.24 -34.62 27.26
CA ARG A 17 23.85 -33.53 26.49
C ARG A 17 25.35 -33.57 26.62
N THR A 18 26.06 -33.32 25.53
CA THR A 18 27.51 -33.12 25.53
C THR A 18 27.78 -31.64 25.80
N TRP A 19 28.61 -31.34 26.79
CA TRP A 19 29.10 -29.98 26.99
C TRP A 19 30.19 -29.67 25.96
N SER A 20 30.10 -28.50 25.33
CA SER A 20 31.07 -28.02 24.35
C SER A 20 31.73 -26.73 24.86
N PRO A 21 33.03 -26.53 24.61
CA PRO A 21 33.70 -25.31 25.02
C PRO A 21 33.12 -24.10 24.27
N THR A 22 33.05 -22.95 24.94
CA THR A 22 32.61 -21.69 24.34
C THR A 22 33.75 -21.04 23.57
N ALA A 23 33.45 -20.46 22.40
CA ALA A 23 34.37 -19.51 21.77
C ALA A 23 34.43 -18.23 22.62
N SER A 24 35.63 -17.71 22.89
CA SER A 24 35.85 -16.55 23.77
C SER A 24 35.42 -15.19 23.18
N SER A 25 34.69 -15.17 22.06
CA SER A 25 34.37 -14.00 21.25
C SER A 25 33.01 -13.34 21.59
N GLY A 26 32.63 -13.28 22.87
CA GLY A 26 31.41 -12.57 23.29
C GLY A 26 30.12 -13.40 23.23
N GLY A 27 30.20 -14.73 23.24
CA GLY A 27 29.05 -15.62 23.22
C GLY A 27 28.54 -15.94 21.81
N ALA A 28 27.31 -16.46 21.72
CA ALA A 28 26.72 -16.89 20.44
C ALA A 28 26.29 -15.73 19.53
N ALA A 29 25.94 -14.58 20.13
CA ALA A 29 25.57 -13.36 19.43
C ALA A 29 26.16 -12.16 20.20
N PRO A 30 27.24 -11.53 19.71
CA PRO A 30 27.91 -10.46 20.42
C PRO A 30 27.05 -9.17 20.42
N THR A 31 26.88 -8.55 21.58
CA THR A 31 26.05 -7.33 21.75
C THR A 31 26.73 -6.07 21.22
N ASN A 32 28.05 -6.09 21.07
CA ASN A 32 28.85 -4.92 20.69
C ASN A 32 28.94 -4.74 19.16
N GLY A 33 28.29 -5.61 18.39
CA GLY A 33 28.34 -5.66 16.93
C GLY A 33 29.18 -6.82 16.39
N VAL A 34 29.06 -7.05 15.07
CA VAL A 34 29.75 -8.12 14.33
C VAL A 34 30.58 -7.47 13.21
N SER A 35 31.83 -7.91 13.03
CA SER A 35 32.68 -7.39 11.96
C SER A 35 32.26 -7.92 10.58
N ALA A 36 32.63 -7.23 9.50
CA ALA A 36 32.28 -7.65 8.14
C ALA A 36 32.75 -9.07 7.79
N ARG A 37 33.94 -9.48 8.28
CA ARG A 37 34.49 -10.82 8.02
C ARG A 37 33.70 -11.93 8.74
N GLU A 38 33.26 -11.66 9.96
CA GLU A 38 32.40 -12.58 10.72
C GLU A 38 31.00 -12.65 10.10
N ALA A 39 30.43 -11.49 9.74
CA ALA A 39 29.14 -11.40 9.07
C ALA A 39 29.15 -12.14 7.72
N LEU A 40 30.26 -12.11 6.97
CA LEU A 40 30.38 -12.83 5.71
C LEU A 40 30.19 -14.35 5.87
N GLN A 41 30.65 -14.93 6.99
CA GLN A 41 30.43 -16.34 7.29
C GLN A 41 28.96 -16.63 7.63
N ILE A 42 28.26 -15.64 8.19
CA ILE A 42 26.82 -15.72 8.48
C ILE A 42 26.02 -15.63 7.17
N VAL A 43 26.38 -14.69 6.28
CA VAL A 43 25.75 -14.51 4.97
C VAL A 43 25.91 -15.77 4.13
N TYR A 44 27.14 -16.30 4.02
CA TYR A 44 27.44 -17.56 3.33
C TYR A 44 27.31 -18.79 4.24
N ARG A 45 26.22 -18.83 5.02
CA ARG A 45 25.86 -20.02 5.81
C ARG A 45 25.84 -21.28 4.91
N PRO A 46 26.36 -22.43 5.38
CA PRO A 46 26.42 -23.67 4.61
C PRO A 46 25.02 -24.30 4.46
N MET A 47 24.25 -23.78 3.52
CA MET A 47 22.94 -24.32 3.11
C MET A 47 23.11 -25.44 2.06
N PRO A 48 22.21 -26.43 1.97
CA PRO A 48 22.27 -27.47 0.94
C PRO A 48 22.11 -26.90 -0.48
N LEU A 49 23.18 -26.89 -1.26
CA LEU A 49 23.24 -26.26 -2.59
C LEU A 49 22.10 -26.66 -3.56
N PRO A 50 21.68 -27.94 -3.67
CA PRO A 50 20.64 -28.31 -4.64
C PRO A 50 19.24 -27.72 -4.38
N GLN A 51 19.04 -27.05 -3.25
CA GLN A 51 17.77 -26.49 -2.78
C GLN A 51 17.90 -25.00 -2.44
N THR A 52 19.08 -24.42 -2.69
CA THR A 52 19.40 -23.04 -2.36
C THR A 52 19.52 -22.26 -3.65
N VAL A 53 18.85 -21.11 -3.72
CA VAL A 53 19.01 -20.13 -4.79
C VAL A 53 19.80 -18.96 -4.23
N GLU A 54 20.84 -18.56 -4.95
CA GLU A 54 21.71 -17.44 -4.61
C GLU A 54 21.58 -16.38 -5.71
N TYR A 55 21.42 -15.13 -5.31
CA TYR A 55 21.29 -13.98 -6.18
C TYR A 55 22.10 -12.81 -5.60
N GLU A 56 22.73 -12.05 -6.48
CA GLU A 56 23.45 -10.84 -6.13
C GLU A 56 23.12 -9.72 -7.11
N GLU A 57 22.97 -8.51 -6.59
CA GLU A 57 22.65 -7.31 -7.38
C GLU A 57 23.59 -6.17 -6.99
N ASP A 58 24.34 -5.68 -7.98
CA ASP A 58 25.32 -4.60 -7.83
C ASP A 58 24.71 -3.25 -8.23
N PHE A 59 24.67 -2.31 -7.29
CA PHE A 59 24.17 -0.94 -7.46
C PHE A 59 25.33 0.07 -7.56
N GLY A 60 26.52 -0.38 -7.93
CA GLY A 60 27.74 0.40 -8.14
C GLY A 60 28.52 0.63 -6.86
N HIS A 61 27.95 1.38 -5.91
CA HIS A 61 28.61 1.69 -4.64
C HIS A 61 28.32 0.66 -3.53
N ASN A 62 27.32 -0.21 -3.73
CA ASN A 62 26.92 -1.25 -2.79
C ASN A 62 26.39 -2.47 -3.55
N LEU A 63 26.59 -3.65 -2.96
CA LEU A 63 26.13 -4.95 -3.49
C LEU A 63 25.15 -5.55 -2.48
N MET A 64 24.01 -6.03 -2.97
CA MET A 64 23.06 -6.79 -2.15
C MET A 64 23.15 -8.28 -2.47
N ILE A 65 23.35 -9.10 -1.45
CA ILE A 65 23.38 -10.57 -1.57
C ILE A 65 22.07 -11.13 -1.01
N HIS A 66 21.42 -12.01 -1.76
CA HIS A 66 20.17 -12.65 -1.40
C HIS A 66 20.28 -14.17 -1.55
N ARG A 67 20.04 -14.92 -0.48
CA ARG A 67 20.15 -16.40 -0.47
C ARG A 67 18.92 -17.00 0.16
N GLU A 68 18.21 -17.81 -0.61
CA GLU A 68 17.00 -18.49 -0.15
C GLU A 68 17.17 -20.01 -0.22
N PHE A 69 16.75 -20.70 0.83
CA PHE A 69 16.73 -22.16 0.89
C PHE A 69 15.31 -22.64 1.12
N VAL A 70 14.83 -23.52 0.25
CA VAL A 70 13.52 -24.17 0.40
C VAL A 70 13.72 -25.67 0.55
N SER A 71 13.34 -26.20 1.72
CA SER A 71 13.49 -27.62 2.02
C SER A 71 12.58 -28.49 1.15
N LYS A 72 13.13 -29.57 0.59
CA LYS A 72 12.36 -30.61 -0.14
C LYS A 72 11.19 -31.18 0.65
N ARG A 73 11.29 -31.28 1.99
CA ARG A 73 10.27 -31.91 2.82
C ARG A 73 8.95 -31.11 2.85
N HIS A 74 9.02 -29.79 2.73
CA HIS A 74 7.87 -28.91 2.94
C HIS A 74 7.41 -28.24 1.64
N ARG A 75 8.10 -28.48 0.52
CA ARG A 75 7.82 -27.84 -0.77
C ARG A 75 6.36 -27.96 -1.19
N ASP A 76 5.74 -29.12 -0.96
CA ASP A 76 4.35 -29.40 -1.39
C ASP A 76 3.29 -28.93 -0.37
N GLN A 77 3.72 -28.47 0.81
CA GLN A 77 2.85 -28.03 1.91
C GLN A 77 2.93 -26.52 2.16
N LEU A 78 3.89 -25.84 1.53
CA LEU A 78 4.07 -24.40 1.67
C LEU A 78 3.04 -23.66 0.83
N SER A 79 2.38 -22.67 1.43
CA SER A 79 1.58 -21.71 0.69
C SER A 79 2.49 -20.77 -0.11
N PHE A 80 1.94 -20.18 -1.17
CA PHE A 80 2.65 -19.19 -1.99
C PHE A 80 3.13 -17.97 -1.18
N GLU A 81 2.38 -17.58 -0.15
CA GLU A 81 2.74 -16.46 0.74
C GLU A 81 3.97 -16.75 1.60
N LEU A 82 4.21 -18.02 1.96
CA LEU A 82 5.36 -18.44 2.76
C LEU A 82 6.57 -18.84 1.90
N GLY A 83 6.32 -19.42 0.72
CA GLY A 83 7.33 -19.81 -0.24
C GLY A 83 6.85 -19.49 -1.65
N ALA A 84 7.16 -18.28 -2.13
CA ALA A 84 6.73 -17.74 -3.42
C ALA A 84 7.47 -18.40 -4.60
N LEU A 85 7.31 -19.71 -4.76
CA LEU A 85 7.87 -20.48 -5.86
C LEU A 85 7.04 -20.22 -7.12
N ALA A 86 7.69 -19.72 -8.17
CA ALA A 86 7.10 -19.52 -9.49
C ALA A 86 7.78 -20.47 -10.49
N TYR A 87 6.99 -21.34 -11.13
CA TYR A 87 7.48 -22.30 -12.12
C TYR A 87 7.25 -21.83 -13.56
N SER A 88 6.49 -20.75 -13.73
CA SER A 88 6.22 -20.12 -15.02
C SER A 88 6.51 -18.62 -15.00
N GLU A 89 6.73 -18.03 -16.18
CA GLU A 89 6.90 -16.57 -16.31
C GLU A 89 5.66 -15.79 -15.86
N VAL A 90 4.46 -16.33 -16.08
CA VAL A 90 3.20 -15.70 -15.69
C VAL A 90 3.09 -15.64 -14.17
N GLU A 91 3.39 -16.76 -13.49
CA GLU A 91 3.45 -16.81 -12.02
C GLU A 91 4.52 -15.88 -11.48
N LEU A 92 5.69 -15.81 -12.12
CA LEU A 92 6.78 -14.93 -11.69
C LEU A 92 6.35 -13.46 -11.77
N ARG A 93 5.75 -13.03 -12.89
CA ARG A 93 5.25 -11.65 -13.06
C ARG A 93 4.16 -11.32 -12.04
N ARG A 94 3.16 -12.20 -11.89
CA ARG A 94 2.06 -12.01 -10.93
C ARG A 94 2.55 -12.02 -9.48
N GLY A 95 3.47 -12.92 -9.15
CA GLY A 95 4.10 -13.02 -7.84
C GLY A 95 4.87 -11.77 -7.46
N ARG A 96 5.70 -11.26 -8.37
CA ARG A 96 6.40 -9.99 -8.19
C ARG A 96 5.44 -8.82 -7.97
N GLN A 97 4.38 -8.72 -8.76
CA GLN A 97 3.35 -7.68 -8.58
C GLN A 97 2.63 -7.79 -7.24
N HIS A 98 2.29 -9.02 -6.81
CA HIS A 98 1.65 -9.26 -5.53
C HIS A 98 2.54 -8.84 -4.35
N LEU A 99 3.79 -9.34 -4.31
CA LEU A 99 4.75 -9.02 -3.25
C LEU A 99 5.12 -7.53 -3.24
N ALA A 100 5.31 -6.92 -4.41
CA ALA A 100 5.51 -5.47 -4.51
C ALA A 100 4.32 -4.70 -3.92
N GLY A 101 3.10 -5.18 -4.17
CA GLY A 101 1.89 -4.62 -3.57
C GLY A 101 1.88 -4.67 -2.05
N VAL A 102 2.27 -5.81 -1.46
CA VAL A 102 2.37 -5.98 0.01
C VAL A 102 3.44 -5.07 0.58
N MET A 103 4.67 -5.16 0.06
CA MET A 103 5.81 -4.35 0.53
C MET A 103 5.52 -2.84 0.43
N ASN A 104 4.95 -2.38 -0.70
CA ASN A 104 4.66 -0.96 -0.89
C ASN A 104 3.51 -0.48 0.01
N ARG A 105 2.54 -1.33 0.35
CA ARG A 105 1.51 -0.99 1.34
C ARG A 105 2.09 -0.87 2.73
N GLU A 106 2.96 -1.79 3.14
CA GLU A 106 3.62 -1.74 4.44
C GLU A 106 4.50 -0.50 4.55
N ARG A 107 5.39 -0.26 3.57
CA ARG A 107 6.27 0.92 3.55
C ARG A 107 5.48 2.23 3.64
N ARG A 108 4.39 2.36 2.87
CA ARG A 108 3.55 3.56 2.87
C ARG A 108 2.70 3.68 4.13
N GLY A 109 2.13 2.58 4.62
CA GLY A 109 1.28 2.59 5.81
C GLY A 109 1.97 3.11 7.06
N VAL A 110 3.28 2.89 7.18
CA VAL A 110 4.09 3.41 8.29
C VAL A 110 4.09 4.95 8.31
N ALA A 111 4.02 5.62 7.16
CA ALA A 111 4.11 7.09 7.07
C ALA A 111 2.91 7.82 7.69
N ILE A 112 1.72 7.22 7.65
CA ILE A 112 0.48 7.76 8.26
C ILE A 112 0.07 7.00 9.53
N GLY A 113 0.81 5.96 9.88
CA GLY A 113 0.58 5.12 11.06
C GLY A 113 1.28 5.66 12.31
N ALA A 114 1.37 4.81 13.34
CA ALA A 114 1.88 5.20 14.66
C ALA A 114 3.33 5.72 14.68
N ALA A 115 4.15 5.30 13.72
CA ALA A 115 5.53 5.76 13.57
C ALA A 115 5.68 6.99 12.65
N GLY A 116 4.58 7.45 12.04
CA GLY A 116 4.53 8.65 11.22
C GLY A 116 4.57 9.93 12.05
N ALA A 117 4.77 11.07 11.38
CA ALA A 117 4.76 12.36 12.05
C ALA A 117 3.39 12.63 12.70
N PRO A 118 3.32 13.27 13.89
CA PRO A 118 2.05 13.52 14.58
C PRO A 118 1.04 14.31 13.72
N SER A 119 1.55 15.23 12.91
CA SER A 119 0.78 16.05 11.96
C SER A 119 0.19 15.23 10.81
N ASP A 120 0.77 14.08 10.45
CA ASP A 120 0.33 13.23 9.35
C ASP A 120 -0.71 12.17 9.78
N GLN A 121 -0.85 11.95 11.09
CA GLN A 121 -1.80 11.00 11.66
C GLN A 121 -3.19 11.63 11.76
N LEU A 122 -4.17 11.02 11.11
CA LEU A 122 -5.57 11.46 11.17
C LEU A 122 -6.47 10.31 11.56
N HIS A 123 -7.49 10.64 12.34
CA HIS A 123 -8.46 9.68 12.84
C HIS A 123 -9.86 10.09 12.40
N MET A 124 -10.71 9.11 12.16
CA MET A 124 -12.10 9.33 11.81
C MET A 124 -12.97 8.85 12.97
N GLN A 125 -13.78 9.75 13.50
CA GLN A 125 -14.81 9.38 14.46
C GLN A 125 -16.02 8.86 13.68
N THR A 126 -16.41 7.62 13.95
CA THR A 126 -17.62 7.02 13.39
C THR A 126 -18.52 6.55 14.52
N ASP A 127 -19.79 6.92 14.45
CA ASP A 127 -20.82 6.46 15.37
C ASP A 127 -22.07 6.07 14.59
N VAL A 128 -22.60 4.88 14.87
CA VAL A 128 -23.74 4.29 14.16
C VAL A 128 -24.75 3.86 15.20
N ASP A 129 -25.96 4.42 15.09
CA ASP A 129 -27.07 4.07 15.96
C ASP A 129 -27.42 2.57 15.80
N PRO A 130 -27.39 1.75 16.87
CA PRO A 130 -27.69 0.33 16.79
C PRO A 130 -29.13 0.03 16.34
N ASP A 131 -30.08 0.93 16.63
CA ASP A 131 -31.49 0.69 16.37
C ASP A 131 -31.88 1.13 14.95
N THR A 132 -31.53 2.37 14.58
CA THR A 132 -31.86 2.92 13.25
C THR A 132 -30.85 2.55 12.16
N ARG A 133 -29.65 2.11 12.56
CA ARG A 133 -28.48 1.92 11.67
C ARG A 133 -28.07 3.19 10.94
N GLU A 134 -28.50 4.36 11.40
CA GLU A 134 -28.08 5.64 10.85
C GLU A 134 -26.69 6.03 11.38
N VAL A 135 -25.90 6.65 10.50
CA VAL A 135 -24.58 7.18 10.87
C VAL A 135 -24.80 8.53 11.54
N LEU A 136 -24.58 8.60 12.85
CA LEU A 136 -24.75 9.82 13.64
C LEU A 136 -23.58 10.79 13.43
N THR A 137 -22.37 10.25 13.36
CA THR A 137 -21.15 11.02 13.08
C THR A 137 -20.23 10.24 12.17
N ALA A 138 -19.68 10.93 11.17
CA ALA A 138 -18.60 10.45 10.31
C ALA A 138 -17.73 11.66 9.97
N ARG A 139 -16.83 12.02 10.89
CA ARG A 139 -15.99 13.21 10.75
C ARG A 139 -14.53 12.89 10.98
N TYR A 140 -13.65 13.54 10.23
CA TYR A 140 -12.24 13.56 10.57
C TYR A 140 -11.99 14.41 11.81
N LEU A 141 -11.04 13.95 12.63
CA LEU A 141 -10.52 14.69 13.76
C LEU A 141 -9.35 15.54 13.27
N PHE A 142 -9.67 16.79 12.90
CA PHE A 142 -8.71 17.75 12.38
C PHE A 142 -8.11 18.63 13.47
N ASP A 143 -6.83 18.91 13.33
CA ASP A 143 -6.15 19.96 14.11
C ASP A 143 -6.62 21.36 13.70
N GLU A 144 -6.35 22.34 14.55
CA GLU A 144 -6.71 23.73 14.31
C GLU A 144 -6.22 24.27 12.96
N LYS A 145 -5.02 23.88 12.52
CA LYS A 145 -4.44 24.28 11.23
C LYS A 145 -5.32 23.85 10.04
N ARG A 146 -5.85 22.62 10.10
CA ARG A 146 -6.74 22.06 9.06
C ARG A 146 -8.12 22.69 9.13
N MET A 147 -8.62 22.94 10.34
CA MET A 147 -9.90 23.64 10.55
C MET A 147 -9.87 25.06 9.97
N GLN A 148 -8.78 25.81 10.18
CA GLN A 148 -8.59 27.13 9.57
C GLN A 148 -8.55 27.07 8.04
N PHE A 149 -8.00 26.01 7.45
CA PHE A 149 -8.06 25.81 6.00
C PHE A 149 -9.50 25.62 5.52
N CYS A 150 -10.28 24.78 6.19
CA CYS A 150 -11.68 24.56 5.87
C CYS A 150 -12.52 25.84 5.98
N ASP A 151 -12.33 26.63 7.04
CA ASP A 151 -13.05 27.89 7.23
C ASP A 151 -12.73 28.88 6.10
N ARG A 152 -11.45 29.02 5.72
CA ARG A 152 -11.05 29.87 4.58
C ARG A 152 -11.70 29.42 3.28
N PHE A 153 -11.78 28.10 3.05
CA PHE A 153 -12.37 27.54 1.84
C PHE A 153 -13.88 27.80 1.77
N GLN A 154 -14.61 27.55 2.86
CA GLN A 154 -16.05 27.80 2.91
C GLN A 154 -16.37 29.30 2.82
N ASN A 155 -15.64 30.15 3.54
CA ASN A 155 -15.83 31.62 3.45
C ASN A 155 -15.62 32.12 2.01
N PHE A 156 -14.61 31.63 1.31
CA PHE A 156 -14.35 32.00 -0.09
C PHE A 156 -15.52 31.60 -1.01
N LEU A 157 -16.00 30.35 -0.90
CA LEU A 157 -17.10 29.87 -1.73
C LEU A 157 -18.42 30.53 -1.39
N GLN A 158 -18.68 30.78 -0.10
CA GLN A 158 -19.87 31.46 0.37
C GLN A 158 -19.96 32.89 -0.21
N ILE A 159 -18.89 33.68 -0.08
CA ILE A 159 -18.83 35.04 -0.65
C ILE A 159 -19.08 35.03 -2.17
N ARG A 160 -18.50 34.07 -2.89
CA ARG A 160 -18.63 34.00 -4.35
C ARG A 160 -19.99 33.52 -4.83
N LEU A 161 -20.53 32.48 -4.20
CA LEU A 161 -21.76 31.83 -4.64
C LEU A 161 -23.01 32.54 -4.13
N GLU A 162 -23.01 33.01 -2.88
CA GLU A 162 -24.14 33.76 -2.32
C GLU A 162 -24.17 35.21 -2.83
N GLY A 163 -23.00 35.81 -3.06
CA GLY A 163 -22.90 37.13 -3.70
C GLY A 163 -23.43 37.17 -5.14
N HIS A 164 -23.39 36.04 -5.86
CA HIS A 164 -23.99 35.90 -7.20
C HIS A 164 -25.46 35.42 -7.14
N ALA A 165 -25.83 34.58 -6.16
CA ALA A 165 -27.20 34.14 -5.97
C ALA A 165 -28.14 35.27 -5.51
N ALA A 166 -27.63 36.27 -4.77
CA ALA A 166 -28.40 37.46 -4.41
C ALA A 166 -28.78 38.34 -5.63
N GLN A 167 -28.11 38.17 -6.79
CA GLN A 167 -28.40 38.90 -8.03
C GLN A 167 -29.28 38.13 -9.02
N SER A 168 -29.50 36.82 -8.81
CA SER A 168 -30.35 35.99 -9.68
C SER A 168 -31.57 35.53 -8.90
N SER A 169 -32.67 36.27 -9.06
CA SER A 169 -33.92 36.16 -8.31
C SER A 169 -34.75 34.90 -8.63
N ASP A 170 -34.14 33.72 -8.77
CA ASP A 170 -34.87 32.47 -9.01
C ASP A 170 -34.17 31.19 -8.49
N GLY A 171 -33.11 31.32 -7.68
CA GLY A 171 -32.39 30.16 -7.14
C GLY A 171 -32.96 29.69 -5.80
N VAL A 172 -33.48 28.46 -5.76
CA VAL A 172 -33.84 27.69 -4.55
C VAL A 172 -32.89 28.02 -3.40
N LYS A 173 -33.39 28.78 -2.41
CA LYS A 173 -32.69 29.07 -1.16
C LYS A 173 -32.30 27.75 -0.51
N GLY A 174 -31.06 27.35 -0.73
CA GLY A 174 -30.44 26.33 0.08
C GLY A 174 -30.36 26.86 1.50
N GLY A 175 -30.88 26.09 2.46
CA GLY A 175 -30.86 26.48 3.87
C GLY A 175 -29.47 26.93 4.32
N GLU A 176 -29.46 27.79 5.33
CA GLU A 176 -28.31 28.54 5.89
C GLU A 176 -27.07 27.69 6.28
N ASP A 177 -27.16 26.35 6.19
CA ASP A 177 -26.12 25.38 6.55
C ASP A 177 -25.57 24.58 5.34
N LYS A 178 -25.39 25.21 4.17
CA LYS A 178 -24.81 24.53 2.99
C LYS A 178 -23.30 24.68 2.92
N HIS A 179 -22.58 23.57 3.13
CA HIS A 179 -21.16 23.47 2.79
C HIS A 179 -20.97 23.18 1.29
N TYR A 180 -20.21 24.03 0.60
CA TYR A 180 -19.89 23.87 -0.83
C TYR A 180 -18.66 22.99 -1.01
N LEU A 181 -18.72 22.05 -1.95
CA LEU A 181 -17.62 21.11 -2.29
C LEU A 181 -16.98 20.46 -1.05
N PHE A 182 -17.79 20.10 -0.05
CA PHE A 182 -17.33 19.66 1.26
C PHE A 182 -16.32 18.51 1.20
N SER A 183 -16.63 17.42 0.49
CA SER A 183 -15.75 16.25 0.40
C SER A 183 -14.41 16.56 -0.28
N LEU A 184 -14.42 17.46 -1.27
CA LEU A 184 -13.19 17.88 -1.94
C LEU A 184 -12.33 18.73 -0.98
N MET A 185 -12.96 19.69 -0.31
CA MET A 185 -12.28 20.51 0.70
C MET A 185 -11.69 19.64 1.81
N GLU A 186 -12.46 18.68 2.33
CA GLU A 186 -12.06 17.78 3.40
C GLU A 186 -10.83 16.95 2.99
N ALA A 187 -10.85 16.35 1.80
CA ALA A 187 -9.71 15.63 1.24
C ALA A 187 -8.49 16.56 1.04
N CYS A 188 -8.70 17.78 0.54
CA CYS A 188 -7.62 18.77 0.41
C CYS A 188 -7.06 19.22 1.77
N ALA A 189 -7.90 19.33 2.80
CA ALA A 189 -7.48 19.73 4.14
C ALA A 189 -6.58 18.67 4.79
N VAL A 190 -6.92 17.39 4.60
CA VAL A 190 -6.08 16.24 5.00
C VAL A 190 -4.67 16.41 4.44
N ILE A 191 -4.57 16.60 3.13
CA ILE A 191 -3.29 16.71 2.40
C ILE A 191 -2.54 18.00 2.78
N TYR A 192 -3.25 19.13 2.89
CA TYR A 192 -2.66 20.42 3.27
C TYR A 192 -2.02 20.40 4.66
N GLY A 193 -2.63 19.68 5.60
CA GLY A 193 -2.12 19.59 6.96
C GLY A 193 -0.91 18.65 7.12
N CYS A 194 -0.61 17.83 6.11
CA CYS A 194 0.53 16.91 6.16
C CYS A 194 1.87 17.67 6.13
N GLU A 195 2.86 17.12 6.83
CA GLU A 195 4.21 17.64 6.91
C GLU A 195 5.13 16.92 5.93
N THR A 196 5.03 15.60 5.82
CA THR A 196 5.90 14.81 4.94
C THR A 196 5.33 14.65 3.53
N HIS A 197 6.21 14.53 2.53
CA HIS A 197 5.78 14.17 1.17
C HIS A 197 5.27 12.73 1.11
N ALA A 198 5.92 11.81 1.84
CA ALA A 198 5.54 10.41 1.88
C ALA A 198 4.09 10.22 2.35
N ALA A 199 3.68 10.87 3.44
CA ALA A 199 2.30 10.80 3.93
C ALA A 199 1.29 11.40 2.94
N ARG A 200 1.63 12.52 2.28
CA ARG A 200 0.79 13.13 1.24
C ARG A 200 0.47 12.15 0.11
N GLU A 201 1.47 11.45 -0.41
CA GLU A 201 1.26 10.42 -1.43
C GLU A 201 0.37 9.28 -0.95
N VAL A 202 0.45 8.89 0.34
CA VAL A 202 -0.48 7.88 0.88
C VAL A 202 -1.93 8.39 0.87
N TYR A 203 -2.17 9.64 1.27
CA TYR A 203 -3.52 10.21 1.23
C TYR A 203 -4.01 10.43 -0.19
N PHE A 204 -3.16 10.89 -1.12
CA PHE A 204 -3.50 10.92 -2.55
C PHE A 204 -3.90 9.54 -3.06
N ARG A 205 -3.20 8.49 -2.64
CA ARG A 205 -3.55 7.11 -2.97
C ARG A 205 -4.92 6.71 -2.40
N MET A 206 -5.21 7.07 -1.16
CA MET A 206 -6.52 6.81 -0.54
C MET A 206 -7.66 7.57 -1.23
N PHE A 207 -7.39 8.80 -1.68
CA PHE A 207 -8.33 9.64 -2.39
C PHE A 207 -8.28 9.39 -3.90
N LEU A 208 -8.86 8.25 -4.31
CA LEU A 208 -9.03 7.85 -5.71
C LEU A 208 -7.72 7.48 -6.44
N SER A 209 -6.69 7.01 -5.73
CA SER A 209 -5.41 6.60 -6.34
C SER A 209 -4.73 7.71 -7.15
N LEU A 210 -4.80 8.96 -6.66
CA LEU A 210 -4.20 10.13 -7.30
C LEU A 210 -2.71 10.32 -6.93
N ASP A 211 -2.07 9.29 -6.37
CA ASP A 211 -0.65 9.29 -6.06
C ASP A 211 0.20 9.21 -7.34
N LEU A 212 1.41 9.77 -7.28
CA LEU A 212 2.32 9.82 -8.42
C LEU A 212 2.61 8.43 -8.98
N ASP A 213 2.86 7.43 -8.12
CA ASP A 213 3.11 6.05 -8.53
C ASP A 213 1.96 5.48 -9.40
N SER A 214 0.71 5.77 -9.03
CA SER A 214 -0.47 5.26 -9.76
C SER A 214 -0.66 6.02 -11.07
N LEU A 215 -0.49 7.34 -11.07
CA LEU A 215 -0.62 8.17 -12.28
C LEU A 215 0.49 7.86 -13.30
N GLU A 216 1.72 7.62 -12.85
CA GLU A 216 2.83 7.22 -13.71
C GLU A 216 2.57 5.85 -14.35
N ALA A 217 2.07 4.88 -13.57
CA ALA A 217 1.70 3.57 -14.10
C ALA A 217 0.59 3.65 -15.16
N GLU A 218 -0.45 4.48 -14.95
CA GLU A 218 -1.49 4.72 -15.94
C GLU A 218 -0.94 5.41 -17.20
N GLN A 219 -0.01 6.36 -17.02
CA GLN A 219 0.64 7.06 -18.13
C GLN A 219 1.51 6.11 -18.95
N GLU A 220 2.26 5.20 -18.32
CA GLU A 220 3.03 4.16 -19.00
C GLU A 220 2.12 3.20 -19.77
N ALA A 221 1.03 2.74 -19.16
CA ALA A 221 0.04 1.90 -19.83
C ALA A 221 -0.63 2.61 -21.02
N LEU A 222 -0.84 3.93 -20.92
CA LEU A 222 -1.34 4.74 -22.03
C LEU A 222 -0.30 4.84 -23.17
N ARG A 223 0.97 5.11 -22.84
CA ARG A 223 2.07 5.15 -23.84
C ARG A 223 2.19 3.82 -24.58
N HIS A 224 2.08 2.70 -23.86
CA HIS A 224 2.08 1.36 -24.46
C HIS A 224 0.91 1.17 -25.44
N ARG A 225 -0.32 1.48 -25.02
CA ARG A 225 -1.52 1.37 -25.87
C ARG A 225 -1.45 2.27 -27.10
N ILE A 226 -0.85 3.46 -26.99
CA ILE A 226 -0.61 4.34 -28.13
C ILE A 226 0.39 3.70 -29.10
N ALA A 227 1.46 3.10 -28.61
CA ALA A 227 2.44 2.40 -29.44
C ALA A 227 1.80 1.19 -30.15
N GLU A 228 1.04 0.37 -29.44
CA GLU A 228 0.28 -0.75 -30.03
C GLU A 228 -0.73 -0.26 -31.07
N GLY A 229 -1.46 0.82 -30.79
CA GLY A 229 -2.41 1.41 -31.73
C GLY A 229 -1.73 1.88 -33.02
N LYS A 230 -0.50 2.42 -32.94
CA LYS A 230 0.30 2.77 -34.13
C LYS A 230 0.72 1.53 -34.93
N LEU A 231 1.13 0.45 -34.26
CA LEU A 231 1.48 -0.81 -34.93
C LEU A 231 0.29 -1.42 -35.67
N VAL A 232 -0.89 -1.41 -35.05
CA VAL A 232 -2.12 -1.91 -35.68
C VAL A 232 -2.49 -1.06 -36.90
N ARG A 233 -2.41 0.28 -36.82
CA ARG A 233 -2.65 1.14 -37.99
C ARG A 233 -1.69 0.84 -39.14
N GLN A 234 -0.39 0.72 -38.85
CA GLN A 234 0.62 0.38 -39.86
C GLN A 234 0.35 -0.99 -40.49
N ALA A 235 -0.07 -1.98 -39.70
CA ALA A 235 -0.40 -3.31 -40.21
C ALA A 235 -1.64 -3.30 -41.13
N LEU A 236 -2.65 -2.50 -40.78
CA LEU A 236 -3.85 -2.33 -41.60
C LEU A 236 -3.53 -1.61 -42.92
N GLU A 237 -2.78 -0.50 -42.87
CA GLU A 237 -2.35 0.25 -44.06
C GLU A 237 -1.54 -0.64 -45.02
N GLN A 238 -0.59 -1.44 -44.50
CA GLN A 238 0.18 -2.40 -45.31
C GLN A 238 -0.65 -3.54 -45.88
N SER A 239 -1.75 -3.92 -45.22
CA SER A 239 -2.68 -4.95 -45.68
C SER A 239 -3.61 -4.42 -46.78
N GLU A 240 -3.99 -3.15 -46.73
CA GLU A 240 -4.83 -2.51 -47.75
C GLU A 240 -4.03 -2.23 -49.03
N GLU A 241 -2.78 -1.79 -48.92
CA GLU A 241 -1.88 -1.55 -50.08
C GLU A 241 -1.51 -2.83 -50.85
N LYS A 242 -1.55 -4.00 -50.21
CA LYS A 242 -1.22 -5.30 -50.83
C LYS A 242 -2.39 -5.97 -51.57
N GLY A 243 -3.54 -5.31 -51.68
CA GLY A 243 -4.63 -5.72 -52.57
C GLY A 243 -5.36 -6.98 -52.13
N GLY A 244 -6.55 -6.80 -51.53
CA GLY A 244 -7.69 -7.71 -51.61
C GLY A 244 -7.41 -9.22 -51.71
N ARG A 245 -6.85 -9.82 -50.67
CA ARG A 245 -7.15 -11.22 -50.33
C ARG A 245 -7.64 -11.23 -48.90
N ALA A 246 -8.91 -11.60 -48.75
CA ALA A 246 -9.49 -11.95 -47.47
C ALA A 246 -8.52 -12.89 -46.74
N MET A 247 -7.91 -12.42 -45.67
CA MET A 247 -7.26 -13.30 -44.72
C MET A 247 -8.35 -14.24 -44.21
N PRO A 248 -8.19 -15.57 -44.29
CA PRO A 248 -9.06 -16.45 -43.56
C PRO A 248 -8.95 -16.02 -42.10
N PHE A 249 -10.10 -15.83 -41.48
CA PHE A 249 -10.29 -15.63 -40.06
C PHE A 249 -9.60 -16.78 -39.33
N CYS A 250 -8.29 -16.67 -39.10
CA CYS A 250 -7.58 -17.54 -38.18
C CYS A 250 -8.17 -17.21 -36.82
N ARG A 251 -9.03 -18.12 -36.35
CA ARG A 251 -9.54 -18.17 -34.98
C ARG A 251 -8.41 -17.85 -34.01
N TYR A 252 -8.39 -16.63 -33.49
CA TYR A 252 -7.97 -16.36 -32.12
C TYR A 252 -9.11 -16.80 -31.19
N GLN A 253 -9.37 -18.10 -31.19
CA GLN A 253 -9.94 -18.88 -30.09
C GLN A 253 -8.89 -19.97 -29.93
N GLU A 254 -7.89 -19.81 -29.07
CA GLU A 254 -8.01 -19.91 -27.62
C GLU A 254 -7.01 -18.96 -26.94
N GLY A 255 -7.50 -18.17 -25.98
CA GLY A 255 -6.69 -17.23 -25.20
C GLY A 255 -7.50 -16.04 -24.68
N ILE A 256 -8.67 -15.76 -25.26
CA ILE A 256 -9.66 -14.82 -24.73
C ILE A 256 -10.75 -15.60 -24.00
N LEU A 257 -10.36 -16.35 -22.97
CA LEU A 257 -11.26 -16.73 -21.88
C LEU A 257 -10.45 -16.71 -20.59
N GLN A 258 -10.09 -15.50 -20.18
CA GLN A 258 -10.05 -15.06 -18.78
C GLN A 258 -9.79 -13.55 -18.77
N LEU A 259 -10.80 -12.80 -19.21
CA LEU A 259 -11.08 -11.53 -18.55
C LEU A 259 -11.21 -11.85 -17.05
N PRO A 260 -10.47 -11.22 -16.12
CA PRO A 260 -10.95 -11.14 -14.76
C PRO A 260 -12.07 -10.10 -14.75
N LEU A 261 -13.25 -10.48 -15.28
CA LEU A 261 -14.52 -9.94 -14.80
C LEU A 261 -14.76 -10.53 -13.42
N THR A 262 -13.98 -10.06 -12.46
CA THR A 262 -14.18 -10.02 -11.01
C THR A 262 -12.84 -9.62 -10.40
N MET A 263 -12.53 -8.32 -10.39
CA MET A 263 -11.74 -7.78 -9.28
C MET A 263 -12.63 -7.81 -8.03
N THR A 264 -12.89 -8.99 -7.50
CA THR A 264 -13.29 -9.14 -6.11
C THR A 264 -12.03 -8.95 -5.27
N PRO A 265 -11.96 -7.94 -4.39
CA PRO A 265 -10.85 -7.80 -3.47
C PRO A 265 -10.78 -9.04 -2.57
N PRO A 266 -9.58 -9.53 -2.19
CA PRO A 266 -9.48 -10.54 -1.16
C PRO A 266 -10.02 -9.94 0.14
N SER A 267 -11.11 -10.53 0.62
CA SER A 267 -11.64 -10.45 2.00
C SER A 267 -11.29 -9.16 2.74
N LEU A 268 -12.14 -8.15 2.50
CA LEU A 268 -12.49 -7.16 3.50
C LEU A 268 -12.81 -7.90 4.82
N LEU A 269 -11.92 -7.79 5.81
CA LEU A 269 -12.42 -7.50 7.15
C LEU A 269 -13.12 -6.14 7.06
N PRO A 270 -14.25 -5.95 7.76
CA PRO A 270 -15.36 -5.16 7.24
C PRO A 270 -15.06 -3.66 7.33
N PHE A 271 -14.45 -3.11 6.29
CA PHE A 271 -14.54 -1.69 6.00
C PHE A 271 -15.57 -1.53 4.90
N ARG A 272 -16.82 -1.32 5.34
CA ARG A 272 -17.93 -0.94 4.48
C ARG A 272 -17.49 0.22 3.61
N SER A 273 -17.60 0.04 2.30
CA SER A 273 -17.66 1.12 1.32
C SER A 273 -18.79 2.05 1.77
N PHE A 274 -18.44 3.12 2.48
CA PHE A 274 -19.39 4.19 2.72
C PHE A 274 -19.53 4.94 1.41
N HIS A 275 -20.64 4.67 0.72
CA HIS A 275 -21.24 5.69 -0.13
C HIS A 275 -21.19 7.01 0.64
N PHE A 276 -20.65 8.06 0.02
CA PHE A 276 -20.65 9.42 0.55
C PHE A 276 -22.10 9.80 0.91
N LEU A 277 -22.45 9.55 2.16
CA LEU A 277 -23.74 9.88 2.74
C LEU A 277 -23.63 11.35 3.10
N ARG A 278 -24.36 12.15 2.32
CA ARG A 278 -24.51 13.59 2.53
C ARG A 278 -25.27 13.80 3.83
N ILE A 279 -24.57 13.92 4.94
CA ILE A 279 -25.14 14.27 6.23
C ILE A 279 -24.66 15.69 6.57
N HIS A 280 -25.56 16.65 6.38
CA HIS A 280 -25.40 18.01 6.89
C HIS A 280 -25.73 18.01 8.38
N ARG A 281 -24.80 18.46 9.23
CA ARG A 281 -25.10 19.22 10.45
C ARG A 281 -23.83 19.81 11.09
N GLY A 282 -23.85 21.13 11.19
CA GLY A 282 -23.22 22.04 12.16
C GLY A 282 -21.97 21.63 12.93
N TRP A 283 -20.94 22.45 12.81
CA TRP A 283 -19.76 22.43 13.68
C TRP A 283 -20.13 23.11 15.01
N THR A 284 -20.15 22.39 16.13
CA THR A 284 -20.21 23.01 17.47
C THR A 284 -18.85 22.89 18.15
N LYS A 285 -18.28 24.05 18.54
CA LYS A 285 -17.15 24.16 19.46
C LYS A 285 -17.44 23.37 20.74
N ALA A 286 -16.60 22.38 21.05
CA ALA A 286 -16.58 21.78 22.37
C ALA A 286 -16.03 22.83 23.37
N ASN A 287 -16.86 23.30 24.29
CA ASN A 287 -16.40 24.07 25.45
C ASN A 287 -15.74 23.11 26.46
N PRO A 288 -14.60 23.48 27.07
CA PRO A 288 -13.99 22.68 28.12
C PRO A 288 -14.83 22.73 29.41
N PRO A 289 -14.79 21.68 30.25
CA PRO A 289 -15.57 21.62 31.48
C PRO A 289 -15.05 22.63 32.51
N ARG A 290 -15.98 23.42 33.07
CA ARG A 290 -15.71 24.32 34.20
C ARG A 290 -15.35 23.51 35.45
N THR A 291 -14.22 23.85 36.05
CA THR A 291 -13.75 23.45 37.37
C THR A 291 -14.81 23.78 38.44
N ILE A 292 -15.34 22.76 39.10
CA ILE A 292 -16.15 22.93 40.31
C ILE A 292 -15.19 23.04 41.50
N ARG A 293 -15.15 24.22 42.11
CA ARG A 293 -14.54 24.47 43.42
C ARG A 293 -15.38 23.79 44.49
N THR A 294 -14.81 22.84 45.21
CA THR A 294 -15.36 22.36 46.49
C THR A 294 -14.79 23.20 47.62
N HIS A 295 -15.67 23.84 48.40
CA HIS A 295 -15.37 24.33 49.74
C HIS A 295 -16.27 23.61 50.76
N PRO A 296 -15.86 23.54 52.03
CA PRO A 296 -16.09 22.39 52.89
C PRO A 296 -17.35 22.54 53.76
N LEU A 297 -17.92 21.40 54.13
CA LEU A 297 -18.65 21.17 55.37
C LEU A 297 -18.23 19.81 55.92
#